data_AF-A0A2E8JXN5-F1
#
_entry.id   AF-A0A2E8JXN5-F1
#
_cell.length_a   1.000
_cell.length_b   1.000
_cell.length_c   1.000
_cell.angle_alpha   90.00
_cell.angle_beta   90.00
_cell.angle_gamma   90.00
#
_symmetry.space_group_name_H-M   'P 1'
#
loop_
_entity.id
_entity.type
_entity.pdbx_description
1 polymer ?
#
loop_
_entity_poly.entity_id
_entity_poly.type
_entity_poly.pdbx_seq_one_letter_code
_entity_poly.pdbx_strand_id
1 'polypeptide(L)'
;MTDVAPFAEQILEFFDNPGETPYVIEHRHEEFTSVCPMTGHPDFGTILVRYQPAAVCVELKSLKLYFHAFRNEGMFFEAVTNKIRDDLARTMSPTWLQIVTDWKGRGGVKSRVIAPWGDVPAAFAAG
;
A
#
# COMPACT_ATOMS: atom_id res chain seq x y z
N MET A 1 8.73 -5.79 -28.94
CA MET A 1 8.26 -4.81 -27.95
C MET A 1 8.70 -5.36 -26.62
N THR A 2 9.75 -4.80 -26.01
CA THR A 2 10.33 -5.37 -24.79
C THR A 2 9.30 -5.25 -23.68
N ASP A 3 8.91 -6.39 -23.11
CA ASP A 3 7.95 -6.48 -22.03
C ASP A 3 8.63 -5.94 -20.77
N VAL A 4 8.50 -4.64 -20.51
CA VAL A 4 9.06 -4.00 -19.32
C VAL A 4 8.08 -4.25 -18.19
N ALA A 5 8.52 -4.99 -17.17
CA ALA A 5 7.73 -5.27 -15.98
C ALA A 5 7.13 -3.96 -15.41
N PRO A 6 5.86 -3.95 -14.97
CA PRO A 6 5.24 -2.82 -14.29
C PRO A 6 6.16 -2.22 -13.21
N PHE A 7 6.17 -0.89 -13.07
CA PHE A 7 7.10 -0.15 -12.19
C PHE A 7 7.21 -0.71 -10.76
N ALA A 8 6.12 -1.20 -10.18
CA ALA A 8 6.11 -1.82 -8.86
C ALA A 8 6.99 -3.08 -8.78
N GLU A 9 6.98 -3.91 -9.82
CA GLU A 9 7.77 -5.16 -9.92
C GLU A 9 9.27 -4.90 -10.07
N GLN A 10 9.65 -3.67 -10.42
CA GLN A 10 11.05 -3.25 -10.50
C GLN A 10 11.62 -2.79 -9.14
N ILE A 11 10.75 -2.49 -8.17
CA ILE A 11 11.15 -1.91 -6.87
C ILE A 11 10.91 -2.88 -5.73
N LEU A 12 9.75 -3.55 -5.71
CA LEU A 12 9.35 -4.40 -4.60
C LEU A 12 10.18 -5.68 -4.57
N GLU A 13 10.76 -5.97 -3.40
CA GLU A 13 11.49 -7.18 -3.09
C GLU A 13 10.73 -7.98 -2.03
N PHE A 14 10.97 -9.29 -2.02
CA PHE A 14 10.26 -10.22 -1.14
C PHE A 14 11.23 -11.22 -0.52
N PHE A 15 10.83 -11.80 0.60
CA PHE A 15 11.49 -12.95 1.21
C PHE A 15 10.47 -14.04 1.52
N ASP A 16 10.94 -15.28 1.63
CA ASP A 16 10.08 -16.43 1.90
C ASP A 16 9.33 -16.25 3.22
N ASN A 17 8.04 -16.60 3.22
CA ASN A 17 7.22 -16.63 4.43
C ASN A 17 7.84 -17.62 5.45
N PRO A 18 8.30 -17.16 6.64
CA PRO A 18 8.93 -18.02 7.63
C PRO A 18 7.95 -18.83 8.49
N GLY A 19 6.64 -18.58 8.38
CA GLY A 19 5.62 -19.20 9.22
C GLY A 19 4.86 -20.31 8.52
N GLU A 20 4.72 -21.45 9.20
CA GLU A 20 3.89 -22.57 8.74
C GLU A 20 2.40 -22.44 9.13
N THR A 21 2.09 -21.58 10.10
CA THR A 21 0.73 -21.31 10.59
C THR A 21 0.28 -19.91 10.22
N PRO A 22 -1.03 -19.63 10.05
CA PRO A 22 -1.50 -18.29 9.68
C PRO A 22 -1.15 -17.22 10.72
N TYR A 23 -0.62 -16.10 10.25
CA TYR A 23 -0.37 -14.90 11.05
C TYR A 23 -0.64 -13.64 10.24
N VAL A 24 -0.80 -12.51 10.93
CA VAL A 24 -1.08 -11.21 10.31
C VAL A 24 0.10 -10.28 10.50
N ILE A 25 0.50 -9.62 9.43
CA ILE A 25 1.53 -8.59 9.43
C ILE A 25 0.85 -7.22 9.29
N GLU A 26 1.28 -6.26 10.12
CA GLU A 26 0.97 -4.85 9.97
C GLU A 26 2.25 -4.04 9.81
N HIS A 27 2.36 -3.31 8.69
CA HIS A 27 3.41 -2.32 8.47
C HIS A 27 2.80 -0.94 8.40
N ARG A 28 3.28 -0.02 9.24
CA ARG A 28 2.85 1.37 9.26
C ARG A 28 3.97 2.26 8.75
N HIS A 29 3.69 3.00 7.66
CA HIS A 29 4.58 4.00 7.10
C HIS A 29 4.02 5.39 7.34
N GLU A 30 4.66 6.17 8.20
CA GLU A 30 4.17 7.47 8.69
C GLU A 30 4.64 8.67 7.85
N GLU A 31 5.46 8.42 6.84
CA GLU A 31 6.14 9.44 6.04
C GLU A 31 5.65 9.43 4.57
N PHE A 32 4.39 9.01 4.32
CA PHE A 32 3.88 8.99 2.95
C PHE A 32 3.57 10.40 2.45
N THR A 33 3.93 10.66 1.18
CA THR A 33 3.57 11.89 0.49
C THR A 33 3.39 11.66 -1.00
N SER A 34 2.48 12.41 -1.60
CA SER A 34 2.23 12.49 -3.05
C SER A 34 1.77 13.91 -3.41
N VAL A 35 1.36 14.16 -4.66
CA VAL A 35 0.91 15.48 -5.10
C VAL A 35 -0.59 15.49 -5.41
N CYS A 36 -1.28 16.54 -5.00
CA CYS A 36 -2.67 16.78 -5.39
C CYS A 36 -2.74 17.08 -6.89
N PRO A 37 -3.44 16.28 -7.71
CA PRO A 37 -3.49 16.48 -9.16
C PRO A 37 -4.16 17.80 -9.56
N MET A 38 -5.00 18.36 -8.69
CA MET A 38 -5.74 19.61 -8.96
C MET A 38 -4.94 20.87 -8.64
N THR A 39 -4.07 20.83 -7.62
CA THR A 39 -3.43 22.04 -7.08
C THR A 39 -1.91 22.00 -7.09
N GLY A 40 -1.30 20.84 -7.33
CA GLY A 40 0.16 20.68 -7.26
C GLY A 40 0.75 20.70 -5.84
N HIS A 41 -0.07 20.92 -4.81
CA HIS A 41 0.41 20.90 -3.42
C HIS A 41 0.71 19.47 -2.95
N PRO A 42 1.72 19.30 -2.07
CA PRO A 42 1.99 18.01 -1.47
C PRO A 42 0.83 17.58 -0.55
N ASP A 43 0.50 16.31 -0.63
CA ASP A 43 -0.36 15.58 0.28
C ASP A 43 0.49 14.72 1.20
N PHE A 44 0.05 14.57 2.44
CA PHE A 44 0.75 13.78 3.46
C PHE A 44 -0.22 12.83 4.12
N GLY A 45 0.24 11.62 4.43
CA GLY A 45 -0.57 10.64 5.13
C GLY A 45 0.26 9.52 5.74
N THR A 46 -0.42 8.64 6.45
CA THR A 46 0.11 7.38 6.95
C THR A 46 -0.49 6.24 6.14
N ILE A 47 0.31 5.23 5.81
CA ILE A 47 -0.15 3.98 5.20
C ILE A 47 -0.05 2.86 6.22
N LEU A 48 -1.11 2.07 6.37
CA LEU A 48 -1.09 0.75 6.98
C LEU A 48 -1.24 -0.30 5.87
N VAL A 49 -0.22 -1.15 5.73
CA VAL A 49 -0.29 -2.39 4.96
C VAL A 49 -0.58 -3.51 5.95
N ARG A 50 -1.78 -4.09 5.88
CA ARG A 50 -2.21 -5.20 6.73
C ARG A 50 -2.49 -6.42 5.86
N TYR A 51 -1.82 -7.54 6.12
CA TYR A 51 -1.99 -8.74 5.29
C TYR A 51 -1.68 -10.03 6.02
N GLN A 52 -2.22 -11.12 5.50
CA GLN A 52 -1.76 -12.47 5.79
C GLN A 52 -0.95 -12.97 4.59
N PRO A 53 0.36 -13.27 4.77
CA PRO A 53 1.19 -13.77 3.68
C PRO A 53 0.71 -15.13 3.18
N ALA A 54 1.03 -15.43 1.92
CA ALA A 54 0.97 -16.79 1.37
C ALA A 54 2.39 -17.35 1.29
N ALA A 55 3.04 -17.28 0.12
CA ALA A 55 4.40 -17.76 -0.07
C ALA A 55 5.48 -16.77 0.39
N VAL A 56 5.19 -15.46 0.34
CA VAL A 56 6.20 -14.41 0.56
C VAL A 56 5.72 -13.30 1.49
N CYS A 57 6.69 -12.62 2.11
CA CYS A 57 6.53 -11.36 2.81
C CYS A 57 7.24 -10.24 2.05
N VAL A 58 6.71 -9.02 2.10
CA VAL A 58 7.35 -7.85 1.48
C VAL A 58 8.54 -7.37 2.31
N GLU A 59 9.66 -7.07 1.65
CA GLU A 59 10.87 -6.55 2.30
C GLU A 59 10.71 -5.05 2.61
N LEU A 60 11.05 -4.63 3.84
CA LEU A 60 10.72 -3.30 4.35
C LEU A 60 11.43 -2.14 3.62
N LYS A 61 12.70 -2.32 3.23
CA LYS A 61 13.43 -1.29 2.49
C LYS A 61 12.82 -1.05 1.12
N SER A 62 12.49 -2.11 0.39
CA SER A 62 11.86 -2.06 -0.93
C SER A 62 10.46 -1.43 -0.86
N LEU A 63 9.67 -1.78 0.16
CA LEU A 63 8.35 -1.18 0.42
C LEU A 63 8.45 0.33 0.67
N LYS A 64 9.43 0.77 1.45
CA LYS A 64 9.72 2.19 1.66
C LYS A 64 10.08 2.89 0.35
N LEU A 65 10.96 2.29 -0.46
CA LEU A 65 11.35 2.86 -1.76
C LEU A 65 10.16 2.95 -2.72
N TYR A 66 9.29 1.95 -2.73
CA TYR A 66 8.03 1.96 -3.48
C TYR A 66 7.14 3.14 -3.06
N PHE A 67 6.94 3.36 -1.75
CA PHE A 67 6.21 4.52 -1.27
C PHE A 67 6.85 5.86 -1.62
N HIS A 68 8.18 5.95 -1.58
CA HIS A 68 8.90 7.18 -1.95
C HIS A 68 8.74 7.53 -3.43
N ALA A 69 8.49 6.55 -4.30
CA ALA A 69 8.28 6.80 -5.72
C ALA A 69 7.01 7.61 -6.01
N PHE A 70 6.04 7.66 -5.09
CA PHE A 70 4.83 8.47 -5.24
C PHE A 70 5.01 9.95 -4.91
N ARG A 71 6.17 10.36 -4.38
CA ARG A 71 6.39 11.70 -3.80
C ARG A 71 6.00 12.85 -4.73
N ASN A 72 6.24 12.69 -6.04
CA ASN A 72 5.97 13.71 -7.04
C ASN A 72 4.79 13.33 -7.96
N GLU A 73 4.09 12.24 -7.67
CA GLU A 73 3.01 11.72 -8.51
C GLU A 73 1.69 12.42 -8.16
N GLY A 74 1.02 12.92 -9.19
CA GLY A 74 -0.28 13.59 -9.09
C GLY A 74 -1.42 12.56 -8.98
N MET A 75 -1.94 12.30 -7.77
CA MET A 75 -2.93 11.24 -7.57
C MET A 75 -3.93 11.56 -6.46
N PHE A 76 -5.22 11.25 -6.68
CA PHE A 76 -6.23 11.33 -5.62
C PHE A 76 -5.98 10.26 -4.55
N PHE A 77 -6.41 10.52 -3.31
CA PHE A 77 -6.26 9.63 -2.15
C PHE A 77 -6.79 8.22 -2.42
N GLU A 78 -7.94 8.13 -3.08
CA GLU A 78 -8.59 6.90 -3.45
C GLU A 78 -7.76 6.13 -4.47
N ALA A 79 -7.28 6.82 -5.51
CA ALA A 79 -6.51 6.22 -6.58
C ALA A 79 -5.17 5.67 -6.08
N VAL A 80 -4.44 6.42 -5.25
CA VAL A 80 -3.17 5.96 -4.69
C VAL A 80 -3.36 4.79 -3.73
N THR A 81 -4.43 4.80 -2.93
CA THR A 81 -4.76 3.68 -2.03
C THR A 81 -5.08 2.41 -2.80
N ASN A 82 -5.90 2.51 -3.86
CA ASN A 82 -6.22 1.37 -4.72
C ASN A 82 -4.97 0.86 -5.47
N LYS A 83 -4.13 1.77 -5.98
CA LYS A 83 -2.90 1.41 -6.68
C LYS A 83 -1.93 0.63 -5.78
N ILE A 84 -1.71 1.08 -4.55
CA ILE A 84 -0.87 0.36 -3.58
C ILE A 84 -1.45 -1.03 -3.30
N ARG A 85 -2.76 -1.16 -3.12
CA ARG A 85 -3.43 -2.46 -2.95
C ARG A 85 -3.17 -3.37 -4.16
N ASP A 86 -3.43 -2.89 -5.37
CA ASP A 86 -3.36 -3.70 -6.58
C ASP A 86 -1.94 -4.13 -6.93
N ASP A 87 -0.96 -3.25 -6.72
CA ASP A 87 0.44 -3.56 -6.91
C ASP A 87 0.90 -4.63 -5.90
N LEU A 88 0.66 -4.44 -4.60
CA LEU A 88 1.07 -5.41 -3.58
C LEU A 88 0.32 -6.74 -3.70
N ALA A 89 -0.98 -6.72 -3.98
CA ALA A 89 -1.76 -7.94 -4.18
C ALA A 89 -1.25 -8.75 -5.38
N ARG A 90 -0.94 -8.07 -6.49
CA ARG A 90 -0.39 -8.72 -7.69
C ARG A 90 0.98 -9.32 -7.43
N THR A 91 1.89 -8.58 -6.78
CA THR A 91 3.28 -9.04 -6.62
C THR A 91 3.46 -10.05 -5.49
N MET A 92 2.65 -9.98 -4.43
CA MET A 92 2.78 -10.86 -3.26
C MET A 92 1.84 -12.06 -3.31
N SER A 93 0.73 -11.97 -4.04
CA SER A 93 -0.37 -12.96 -4.02
C SER A 93 -0.71 -13.45 -2.60
N PRO A 94 -1.04 -12.53 -1.66
CA PRO A 94 -1.27 -12.88 -0.25
C PRO A 94 -2.55 -13.72 -0.09
N THR A 95 -2.82 -14.23 1.11
CA THR A 95 -4.16 -14.84 1.36
C THR A 95 -5.24 -13.77 1.33
N TRP A 96 -4.96 -12.62 1.95
CA TRP A 96 -5.76 -11.41 1.91
C TRP A 96 -4.87 -10.20 2.24
N LEU A 97 -5.28 -9.01 1.81
CA LEU A 97 -4.58 -7.75 2.04
C LEU A 97 -5.59 -6.63 2.28
N GLN A 98 -5.23 -5.66 3.12
CA GLN A 98 -5.95 -4.42 3.31
C GLN A 98 -4.96 -3.28 3.37
N ILE A 99 -5.17 -2.28 2.50
CA ILE A 99 -4.46 -1.00 2.59
C ILE A 99 -5.39 0.01 3.26
N VAL A 100 -4.89 0.65 4.31
CA VAL A 100 -5.56 1.79 4.94
C VAL A 100 -4.66 3.02 4.82
N THR A 101 -5.22 4.12 4.36
CA THR A 101 -4.52 5.41 4.30
C THR A 101 -5.24 6.44 5.14
N ASP A 102 -4.49 7.13 6.01
CA ASP A 102 -4.98 8.21 6.86
C ASP A 102 -4.31 9.52 6.45
N TRP A 103 -5.07 10.45 5.88
CA TRP A 103 -4.54 11.67 5.26
C TRP A 103 -4.58 12.87 6.20
N LYS A 104 -3.54 13.71 6.13
CA LYS A 104 -3.56 15.03 6.76
C LYS A 104 -4.63 15.90 6.11
N GLY A 105 -5.23 16.77 6.91
CA GLY A 105 -6.43 17.47 6.50
C GLY A 105 -6.18 18.57 5.45
N ARG A 106 -7.11 18.71 4.51
CA ARG A 106 -7.21 19.87 3.60
C ARG A 106 -8.51 20.62 3.90
N GLY A 107 -8.42 21.94 4.10
CA GLY A 107 -9.59 22.76 4.44
C GLY A 107 -10.33 22.31 5.71
N GLY A 108 -9.63 21.68 6.65
CA GLY A 108 -10.22 21.11 7.87
C GLY A 108 -10.82 19.70 7.72
N VAL A 109 -10.83 19.12 6.52
CA VAL A 109 -11.35 17.77 6.26
C VAL A 109 -10.22 16.77 6.19
N LYS A 110 -10.32 15.68 6.96
CA LYS A 110 -9.42 14.52 6.88
C LYS A 110 -10.13 13.38 6.16
N SER A 111 -9.37 12.62 5.40
CA SER A 111 -9.87 11.43 4.71
C SER A 111 -9.17 10.20 5.25
N ARG A 112 -9.94 9.12 5.40
CA ARG A 112 -9.43 7.77 5.61
C ARG A 112 -9.96 6.89 4.49
N VAL A 113 -9.08 6.18 3.79
CA VAL A 113 -9.46 5.29 2.69
C VAL A 113 -9.04 3.87 3.04
N ILE A 114 -9.94 2.91 2.86
CA ILE A 114 -9.70 1.48 3.11
C ILE A 114 -9.91 0.73 1.80
N ALA A 115 -8.91 -0.02 1.35
CA ALA A 115 -8.96 -0.81 0.13
C ALA A 115 -8.61 -2.29 0.43
N PRO A 116 -9.62 -3.18 0.52
CA PRO A 116 -9.39 -4.61 0.73
C PRO A 116 -9.12 -5.35 -0.59
N TRP A 117 -8.39 -6.45 -0.50
CA TRP A 117 -8.21 -7.47 -1.53
C TRP A 117 -8.35 -8.87 -0.90
N GLY A 118 -9.10 -9.76 -1.55
CA GLY A 118 -9.42 -11.09 -1.03
C GLY A 118 -10.43 -11.05 0.14
N ASP A 119 -10.54 -12.18 0.84
CA ASP A 119 -11.48 -12.37 1.94
C ASP A 119 -10.89 -11.84 3.26
N VAL A 120 -10.87 -10.51 3.42
CA VAL A 120 -10.39 -9.86 4.65
C VAL A 120 -11.29 -10.26 5.83
N PRO A 121 -10.74 -10.87 6.90
CA PRO A 121 -11.54 -11.31 8.04
C PRO A 121 -12.32 -10.16 8.69
N ALA A 122 -13.54 -10.43 9.16
CA ALA A 122 -14.43 -9.44 9.75
C ALA A 122 -13.79 -8.65 10.91
N ALA A 123 -12.89 -9.29 11.67
CA ALA A 123 -12.12 -8.65 12.74
C ALA A 123 -11.24 -7.47 12.27
N PHE A 124 -10.92 -7.41 10.98
CA PHE A 124 -10.12 -6.34 10.36
C PHE A 124 -10.92 -5.47 9.37
N ALA A 125 -12.17 -5.85 9.05
CA ALA A 125 -12.97 -5.18 8.03
C ALA A 125 -13.45 -3.77 8.44
N ALA A 126 -13.63 -3.53 9.74
CA ALA A 126 -14.12 -2.25 10.27
C ALA A 126 -13.05 -1.15 10.36
N GLY A 127 -11.78 -1.50 10.13
CA GLY A 127 -10.64 -0.59 10.23
C GLY A 127 -10.01 -0.58 11.61
#